data_AF-A0AAW4Y850-F1
#
_entry.id   AF-A0AAW4Y850-F1
#
_cell.length_a   1.000
_cell.length_b   1.000
_cell.length_c   1.000
_cell.angle_alpha   90.00
_cell.angle_beta   90.00
_cell.angle_gamma   90.00
#
_symmetry.space_group_name_H-M   'P 1'
#
loop_
_entity.id
_entity.type
_entity.pdbx_description
1 polymer ?
#
loop_
_entity_poly.entity_id
_entity_poly.type
_entity_poly.pdbx_seq_one_letter_code
_entity_poly.pdbx_strand_id
1 'polypeptide(L)' 'MMKKIFAIILGIVTIITAWSTVKMVLALAHTDQNLYLSYAPLPIHLSNPSTTVISVSAIIYAVVTIIFASITIKLSKSK' A
#
# COMPACT_ATOMS: atom_id res chain seq x y z
N MET A 1 -7.48 -11.78 23.69
CA MET A 1 -8.14 -12.25 22.44
C MET A 1 -8.30 -11.11 21.42
N MET A 2 -8.88 -9.97 21.81
CA MET A 2 -9.06 -8.79 20.95
C MET A 2 -7.77 -8.27 20.27
N LYS A 3 -6.64 -8.20 21.00
CA LYS A 3 -5.33 -7.80 20.44
C LYS A 3 -4.83 -8.68 19.28
N LYS A 4 -5.09 -10.00 19.33
CA LYS A 4 -4.70 -10.94 18.27
C LYS A 4 -5.53 -10.72 17.00
N ILE A 5 -6.83 -10.47 17.16
CA ILE A 5 -7.73 -10.16 16.04
C ILE A 5 -7.30 -8.86 15.36
N PHE A 6 -6.99 -7.81 16.14
CA PHE A 6 -6.46 -6.56 15.61
C PHE A 6 -5.15 -6.76 14.85
N ALA A 7 -4.21 -7.55 15.36
CA ALA A 7 -2.95 -7.83 14.67
C ALA A 7 -3.17 -8.56 13.33
N ILE A 8 -4.12 -9.49 13.26
CA ILE A 8 -4.47 -10.19 12.02
C ILE A 8 -5.08 -9.21 11.00
N ILE A 9 -6.04 -8.39 11.40
CA ILE A 9 -6.65 -7.38 10.51
C ILE A 9 -5.59 -6.41 10.00
N LEU A 10 -4.73 -5.90 10.88
CA LEU A 10 -3.65 -4.98 10.49
C LEU A 10 -2.65 -5.65 9.53
N GLY A 11 -2.35 -6.93 9.74
CA GLY A 11 -1.51 -7.72 8.84
C GLY A 11 -2.11 -7.86 7.44
N ILE A 12 -3.40 -8.18 7.35
CA ILE A 12 -4.12 -8.26 6.06
C ILE A 12 -4.09 -6.89 5.35
N VAL A 13 -4.39 -5.81 6.07
CA VAL A 13 -4.31 -4.44 5.53
C VAL A 13 -2.90 -4.10 5.03
N THR A 14 -1.87 -4.51 5.78
CA THR A 14 -0.46 -4.30 5.40
C THR A 14 -0.12 -5.03 4.11
N ILE A 15 -0.55 -6.28 3.95
CA ILE A 15 -0.31 -7.08 2.72
C ILE A 15 -1.02 -6.44 1.51
N ILE A 16 -2.27 -6.00 1.68
CA ILE A 16 -3.02 -5.32 0.62
C ILE A 16 -2.32 -4.02 0.21
N THR A 17 -1.87 -3.22 1.18
CA THR A 17 -1.15 -1.96 0.94
C THR A 17 0.17 -2.21 0.23
N ALA A 18 0.92 -3.25 0.63
CA ALA A 18 2.15 -3.65 -0.01
C ALA A 18 1.93 -4.04 -1.48
N TRP A 19 0.87 -4.80 -1.77
CA TRP A 19 0.51 -5.17 -3.14
C TRP A 19 0.18 -3.95 -4.01
N SER A 20 -0.57 -2.98 -3.47
CA SER A 20 -0.84 -1.73 -4.18
C SER A 20 0.42 -0.90 -4.41
N THR A 21 1.37 -0.90 -3.47
CA THR A 21 2.68 -0.26 -3.65
C THR A 21 3.44 -0.88 -4.83
N VAL A 22 3.48 -2.22 -4.92
CA VAL A 22 4.11 -2.92 -6.04
C VAL A 22 3.46 -2.57 -7.38
N LYS A 23 2.13 -2.50 -7.45
CA LYS A 23 1.42 -2.08 -8.67
C LYS A 23 1.81 -0.67 -9.12
N MET A 24 2.03 0.27 -8.20
CA MET A 24 2.46 1.63 -8.55
C MET A 24 3.89 1.65 -9.09
N VAL A 25 4.80 0.87 -8.48
CA VAL A 25 6.17 0.74 -8.98
C VAL A 25 6.18 0.12 -10.38
N LEU A 26 5.34 -0.89 -10.62
CA LEU A 26 5.19 -1.48 -11.96
C LEU A 26 4.57 -0.51 -12.97
N ALA A 27 3.67 0.37 -12.54
CA ALA A 27 3.09 1.39 -13.40
C ALA A 27 4.10 2.46 -13.83
N LEU A 28 5.14 2.75 -13.03
CA LEU A 28 6.25 3.61 -13.47
C LEU A 28 6.99 3.06 -14.68
N ALA A 29 7.02 1.74 -14.86
CA ALA A 29 7.64 1.11 -16.02
C ALA A 29 6.74 1.07 -17.28
N HIS A 30 5.46 1.45 -17.15
CA HIS A 30 4.45 1.37 -18.21
C HIS A 30 3.73 2.72 -18.41
N THR A 31 4.37 3.84 -18.07
CA THR A 31 3.80 5.20 -18.19
C THR A 31 3.45 5.61 -19.62
N ASP A 32 3.94 4.89 -20.62
CA ASP A 32 3.64 5.12 -22.04
C ASP A 32 2.27 4.54 -22.47
N GLN A 33 1.57 3.85 -21.58
CA GLN A 33 0.25 3.24 -21.83
C GLN A 33 -0.86 3.91 -21.02
N ASN A 34 -2.12 3.77 -21.46
CA ASN A 34 -3.27 4.18 -20.67
C ASN A 34 -3.37 3.33 -19.40
N LEU A 35 -2.97 3.91 -18.26
CA LEU A 35 -2.93 3.23 -16.97
C LEU A 35 -4.19 3.49 -16.16
N TYR A 36 -4.74 2.42 -15.59
CA TYR A 36 -5.78 2.50 -14.56
C TYR A 36 -5.22 1.97 -13.24
N LEU A 37 -4.95 2.89 -12.31
CA LEU A 37 -4.32 2.61 -11.03
C LEU A 37 -5.35 2.61 -9.90
N SER A 38 -5.35 1.55 -9.10
CA SER A 38 -6.22 1.39 -7.93
C SER A 38 -5.40 1.29 -6.65
N TYR A 39 -5.82 2.06 -5.64
CA TYR A 39 -5.03 2.41 -4.47
C TYR A 39 -5.47 1.69 -3.19
N ALA A 40 -5.59 0.37 -3.19
CA ALA A 40 -6.01 -0.35 -1.98
C ALA A 40 -5.02 -0.17 -0.79
N PRO A 41 -5.49 0.00 0.45
CA PRO A 41 -6.86 -0.13 0.94
C PRO A 41 -7.75 1.12 0.76
N LEU A 42 -7.22 2.23 0.23
CA LEU A 42 -8.00 3.43 -0.05
C LEU A 42 -8.85 3.23 -1.33
N PRO A 43 -10.10 3.69 -1.37
CA PRO A 43 -10.96 3.60 -2.56
C PRO A 43 -10.62 4.72 -3.56
N ILE A 44 -9.33 4.91 -3.84
CA ILE A 44 -8.85 5.92 -4.79
C ILE A 44 -8.52 5.20 -6.10
N HIS A 45 -8.94 5.81 -7.20
CA HIS A 45 -8.66 5.34 -8.55
C HIS A 45 -8.14 6.51 -9.37
N LEU A 46 -7.04 6.31 -10.10
CA LEU A 46 -6.52 7.30 -11.03
C LEU A 46 -6.53 6.71 -12.44
N SER A 47 -7.11 7.48 -13.36
CA SER A 47 -7.09 7.19 -14.80
C SER A 47 -6.06 8.07 -15.46
N ASN A 48 -5.10 7.45 -16.15
CA ASN A 48 -3.98 8.08 -16.83
C ASN A 48 -3.22 9.14 -15.99
N PRO A 49 -2.79 8.81 -14.75
CA PRO A 49 -2.03 9.75 -13.93
C PRO A 49 -0.66 10.03 -14.54
N SER A 50 -0.17 11.27 -14.38
CA SER A 50 1.19 11.62 -14.81
C SER A 50 2.25 10.86 -14.01
N THR A 51 3.43 10.68 -14.59
CA THR A 51 4.58 10.00 -13.98
C THR A 51 4.92 10.57 -12.60
N THR A 52 4.80 11.89 -12.42
CA THR A 52 4.99 12.58 -11.14
C THR A 52 3.98 12.12 -10.10
N VAL A 53 2.70 12.02 -10.47
CA VAL A 53 1.64 11.56 -9.55
C VAL A 53 1.86 10.10 -9.16
N ILE A 54 2.25 9.24 -10.10
CA ILE A 54 2.57 7.83 -9.80
C ILE A 54 3.77 7.75 -8.84
N SER A 55 4.82 8.52 -9.09
CA SER A 55 6.05 8.52 -8.28
C SER A 55 5.79 8.99 -6.85
N VAL A 56 5.10 10.13 -6.69
CA VAL A 56 4.72 10.67 -5.38
C VAL A 56 3.83 9.67 -4.64
N SER A 57 2.86 9.07 -5.32
CA SER A 57 1.97 8.09 -4.71
C SER A 57 2.72 6.84 -4.25
N ALA A 58 3.67 6.32 -5.06
CA ALA A 58 4.48 5.17 -4.69
C ALA A 58 5.31 5.42 -3.43
N ILE A 59 5.89 6.63 -3.29
CA ILE A 59 6.64 7.03 -2.09
C ILE A 59 5.72 7.07 -0.87
N ILE A 60 4.56 7.71 -0.99
CA ILE A 60 3.58 7.79 0.12
C ILE A 60 3.16 6.37 0.56
N TYR A 61 2.83 5.50 -0.40
CA TYR A 61 2.41 4.12 -0.12
C TYR A 61 3.52 3.28 0.49
N ALA A 62 4.78 3.48 0.07
CA ALA A 62 5.93 2.81 0.68
C ALA A 62 6.08 3.23 2.15
N VAL A 63 6.00 4.53 2.47
CA VAL A 63 6.08 5.03 3.85
C VAL A 63 4.93 4.47 4.71
N VAL A 64 3.70 4.51 4.22
CA VAL A 64 2.53 3.96 4.92
C VAL A 64 2.69 2.46 5.18
N THR A 65 3.17 1.71 4.18
CA THR A 65 3.40 0.27 4.31
C THR A 65 4.45 -0.03 5.38
N ILE A 66 5.54 0.73 5.44
CA ILE A 66 6.59 0.57 6.48
C ILE A 66 6.03 0.85 7.88
N ILE A 67 5.20 1.90 8.02
CA ILE A 67 4.55 2.24 9.29
C ILE A 67 3.62 1.10 9.73
N PHE A 68 2.74 0.62 8.83
CA PHE A 68 1.83 -0.49 9.16
C PHE A 68 2.56 -1.79 9.47
N ALA A 69 3.63 -2.12 8.73
CA ALA A 69 4.47 -3.27 9.02
C ALA A 69 5.11 -3.16 10.42
N SER A 70 5.65 -1.98 10.76
CA SER A 70 6.26 -1.73 12.07
C SER A 70 5.25 -1.89 13.21
N ILE A 71 4.04 -1.34 13.05
CA ILE A 71 2.96 -1.49 14.04
C ILE A 71 2.52 -2.95 14.14
N THR A 72 2.37 -3.65 13.01
CA THR A 72 1.99 -5.08 12.97
C THR A 72 3.00 -5.95 13.70
N ILE A 73 4.30 -5.74 13.48
CA ILE A 73 5.38 -6.46 14.17
C ILE A 73 5.38 -6.15 15.67
N LYS A 74 5.17 -4.89 16.06
CA LYS A 74 5.11 -4.50 17.47
C LYS A 74 3.92 -5.14 18.18
N LEU A 75 2.75 -5.17 17.52
CA LEU A 75 1.55 -5.82 18.04
C LEU A 75 1.69 -7.34 18.13
N SER A 76 2.39 -7.98 17.19
CA SER A 76 2.62 -9.43 17.24
C SER A 76 3.61 -9.86 18.33
N LYS A 77 4.58 -8.99 18.68
CA LYS A 77 5.54 -9.21 19.77
C LYS A 77 5.01 -8.89 21.17
N SER A 78 3.92 -8.11 21.28
CA SER A 78 3.26 -7.84 22.56
C SER A 78 2.52 -9.08 23.06
N LYS A 79 3.25 -10.04 23.63
CA LYS A 79 2.69 -11.16 24.40
C LYS A 79 1.93 -10.65 25.62
#